data_AF-A0A453PKQ1-F1
#
_entry.id   AF-A0A453PKQ1-F1
#
_cell.length_a   1.000
_cell.length_b   1.000
_cell.length_c   1.000
_cell.angle_alpha   90.00
_cell.angle_beta   90.00
_cell.angle_gamma   90.00
#
_symmetry.space_group_name_H-M   'P 1'
#
loop_
_entity.id
_entity.type
_entity.pdbx_description
1 polymer ?
#
loop_
_entity_poly.entity_id
_entity_poly.type
_entity_poly.pdbx_seq_one_letter_code
_entity_poly.pdbx_strand_id
1 'polypeptide(L)'
;MAGGGGVGGGGGQKQDDLAPHPVKDQLPGVSYCITSPPPWPEAILLGFQHYLVMLGTTVIIPTALVPQMGGNNEDKAVVIQTLLFVAGINTLLQSFFGTRLPAVIGGSYTFVLPTISIILAGRYTNEPDPHTKFLKIMRGTQGALIVASALQIIVGFSGLWRNVARYLSPLSAAPLIALVGFGLYELGFPSVRSEHCVSTRYLFNHTYLRLNNKYTGC
;
A
#
# COMPACT_ATOMS: atom_id res chain seq x y z
N MET A 1 -57.14 48.79 -10.07
CA MET A 1 -55.91 48.91 -9.27
C MET A 1 -55.94 47.85 -8.19
N ALA A 2 -54.82 47.11 -8.06
CA ALA A 2 -54.32 46.26 -6.96
C ALA A 2 -55.30 45.66 -5.93
N GLY A 3 -55.22 44.39 -5.54
CA GLY A 3 -54.22 43.35 -5.76
C GLY A 3 -54.38 42.23 -4.72
N GLY A 4 -53.71 41.09 -4.98
CA GLY A 4 -53.31 40.00 -4.07
C GLY A 4 -54.44 39.27 -3.30
N GLY A 5 -54.72 37.99 -3.49
CA GLY A 5 -53.78 36.86 -3.63
C GLY A 5 -53.71 36.15 -2.28
N GLY A 6 -54.55 35.13 -2.10
CA GLY A 6 -54.81 34.50 -0.81
C GLY A 6 -53.98 33.26 -0.47
N VAL A 7 -54.00 32.97 0.83
CA VAL A 7 -54.07 31.66 1.53
C VAL A 7 -52.80 30.80 1.68
N GLY A 8 -52.54 30.45 2.95
CA GLY A 8 -51.97 29.18 3.43
C GLY A 8 -50.51 29.28 3.89
N GLY A 9 -50.09 28.95 5.13
CA GLY A 9 -50.68 28.15 6.18
C GLY A 9 -49.82 26.91 6.46
N GLY A 10 -49.25 26.80 7.67
CA GLY A 10 -48.55 25.61 8.20
C GLY A 10 -47.05 25.59 7.92
N GLY A 11 -46.14 25.25 8.82
CA GLY A 11 -46.20 24.47 10.05
C GLY A 11 -44.91 23.66 10.09
N GLY A 12 -44.06 23.85 11.10
CA GLY A 12 -42.77 23.15 11.16
C GLY A 12 -42.91 21.65 11.41
N GLN A 13 -41.95 20.85 10.92
CA GLN A 13 -41.47 19.64 11.60
C GLN A 13 -40.31 18.95 10.84
N LYS A 14 -39.39 18.41 11.66
CA LYS A 14 -38.63 17.16 11.52
C LYS A 14 -37.68 16.97 10.33
N GLN A 15 -36.38 16.96 10.67
CA GLN A 15 -35.49 15.80 10.52
C GLN A 15 -35.88 14.87 9.36
N ASP A 16 -35.62 15.30 8.13
CA ASP A 16 -35.78 14.45 6.96
C ASP A 16 -34.67 13.40 6.96
N ASP A 17 -35.12 12.16 7.14
CA ASP A 17 -34.41 10.92 6.97
C ASP A 17 -33.35 10.95 5.87
N LEU A 18 -32.20 10.30 6.13
CA LEU A 18 -31.30 9.81 5.07
C LEU A 18 -32.06 8.77 4.24
N ALA A 19 -32.96 9.23 3.37
CA ALA A 19 -33.52 8.43 2.31
C ALA A 19 -32.36 8.06 1.37
N PRO A 20 -32.11 6.76 1.13
CA PRO A 20 -31.16 6.34 0.10
C PRO A 20 -31.57 7.00 -1.21
N HIS A 21 -30.68 7.81 -1.78
CA HIS A 21 -30.94 8.44 -3.07
C HIS A 21 -31.37 7.36 -4.06
N PRO A 22 -32.53 7.50 -4.73
CA PRO A 22 -32.93 6.57 -5.78
C PRO A 22 -31.81 6.50 -6.83
N VAL A 23 -31.57 5.29 -7.35
CA VAL A 23 -30.41 4.86 -8.16
C VAL A 23 -30.29 5.58 -9.53
N LYS A 24 -30.88 6.76 -9.72
CA LYS A 24 -30.98 7.45 -11.00
C LYS A 24 -30.10 8.69 -11.16
N ASP A 25 -29.36 9.10 -10.15
CA ASP A 25 -28.28 10.09 -10.30
C ASP A 25 -26.91 9.42 -10.43
N GLN A 26 -26.83 8.38 -11.28
CA GLN A 26 -25.55 7.85 -11.73
C GLN A 26 -24.86 8.91 -12.60
N LEU A 27 -23.65 9.33 -12.20
CA LEU A 27 -22.75 10.03 -13.12
C LEU A 27 -22.65 9.18 -14.41
N PRO A 28 -22.76 9.80 -15.60
CA PRO A 28 -22.68 9.06 -16.86
C PRO A 28 -21.36 8.27 -16.92
N GLY A 29 -21.45 6.94 -16.83
CA GLY A 29 -20.30 6.03 -16.88
C GLY A 29 -20.07 5.12 -15.66
N VAL A 30 -20.86 5.23 -14.58
CA VAL A 30 -20.73 4.36 -13.39
C VAL A 30 -21.80 3.27 -13.41
N SER A 31 -21.44 2.00 -13.59
CA SER A 31 -22.39 0.88 -13.70
C SER A 31 -22.97 0.37 -12.37
N TYR A 32 -22.32 0.64 -11.23
CA TYR A 32 -22.74 0.16 -9.90
C TYR A 32 -22.58 1.25 -8.83
N CYS A 33 -23.58 1.42 -7.97
CA CYS A 33 -23.49 2.28 -6.78
C CYS A 33 -22.89 1.50 -5.60
N ILE A 34 -22.26 2.20 -4.66
CA ILE A 34 -21.68 1.61 -3.42
C ILE A 34 -22.69 0.75 -2.64
N THR A 35 -23.98 1.04 -2.74
CA THR A 35 -25.06 0.40 -1.98
C THR A 35 -25.85 -0.64 -2.77
N SER A 36 -25.62 -0.80 -4.08
CA SER A 36 -26.30 -1.82 -4.89
C SER A 36 -25.33 -2.99 -5.16
N PRO A 37 -25.57 -4.18 -4.58
CA PRO A 37 -24.70 -5.31 -4.83
C PRO A 37 -24.83 -5.75 -6.30
N PRO A 38 -23.71 -5.91 -7.03
CA PRO A 38 -23.73 -6.53 -8.34
C PRO A 38 -24.27 -7.97 -8.23
N PRO A 39 -24.77 -8.55 -9.33
CA PRO A 39 -25.20 -9.94 -9.33
C PRO A 39 -24.08 -10.84 -8.79
N TRP A 40 -24.44 -11.80 -7.93
CA TRP A 40 -23.52 -12.73 -7.25
C TRP A 40 -22.35 -13.26 -8.10
N PRO A 41 -22.53 -13.70 -9.36
CA PRO A 41 -21.41 -14.16 -10.18
C PRO A 41 -20.41 -13.04 -10.55
N GLU A 42 -20.90 -11.84 -10.84
CA GLU A 42 -20.03 -10.69 -11.11
C GLU A 42 -19.30 -10.24 -9.84
N ALA A 43 -19.98 -10.27 -8.69
CA ALA A 43 -19.38 -9.94 -7.40
C ALA A 43 -18.18 -10.86 -7.07
N ILE A 44 -18.31 -12.16 -7.35
CA ILE A 44 -17.24 -13.15 -7.14
C ILE A 44 -16.07 -12.88 -8.09
N LEU A 45 -16.33 -12.62 -9.37
CA LEU A 45 -15.29 -12.31 -10.36
C LEU A 45 -14.54 -11.02 -10.01
N LEU A 46 -15.26 -9.95 -9.65
CA LEU A 46 -14.66 -8.68 -9.24
C LEU A 46 -13.83 -8.84 -7.96
N GLY A 47 -14.35 -9.61 -6.99
CA GLY A 47 -13.65 -9.92 -5.75
C GLY A 47 -12.36 -10.70 -6.00
N PHE A 48 -12.39 -11.68 -6.90
CA PHE A 48 -11.21 -12.44 -7.30
C PHE A 48 -10.17 -11.57 -8.02
N GLN A 49 -10.61 -10.71 -8.94
CA GLN A 49 -9.72 -9.74 -9.59
C GLN A 49 -9.05 -8.83 -8.55
N HIS A 50 -9.82 -8.28 -7.62
CA HIS A 50 -9.30 -7.40 -6.58
C HIS A 50 -8.32 -8.12 -5.66
N TYR A 51 -8.60 -9.38 -5.31
CA TYR A 51 -7.70 -10.24 -4.56
C TYR A 51 -6.37 -10.47 -5.28
N LEU A 52 -6.38 -10.81 -6.57
CA LEU A 52 -5.15 -11.03 -7.35
C LEU A 52 -4.28 -9.77 -7.44
N VAL A 53 -4.88 -8.61 -7.66
CA VAL A 53 -4.17 -7.33 -7.72
C VAL A 53 -3.55 -6.97 -6.35
N MET A 54 -4.30 -7.18 -5.27
CA MET A 54 -3.82 -6.91 -3.91
C MET A 54 -2.75 -7.91 -3.46
N LEU A 55 -2.85 -9.17 -3.86
CA LEU A 55 -1.79 -10.16 -3.68
C LEU A 55 -0.49 -9.72 -4.35
N GLY A 56 -0.56 -9.37 -5.64
CA GLY A 56 0.63 -8.98 -6.41
C GLY A 56 1.37 -7.81 -5.77
N THR A 57 0.64 -6.76 -5.42
CA THR A 57 1.23 -5.56 -4.79
C THR A 57 1.79 -5.83 -3.40
N THR A 58 1.14 -6.67 -2.59
CA THR A 58 1.60 -6.98 -1.23
C THR A 58 2.84 -7.87 -1.21
N VAL A 59 2.98 -8.80 -2.17
CA VAL A 59 4.13 -9.73 -2.25
C VAL A 59 5.40 -9.06 -2.80
N ILE A 60 5.27 -8.00 -3.60
CA ILE A 60 6.42 -7.25 -4.16
C ILE A 60 7.28 -6.64 -3.05
N ILE A 61 6.66 -6.05 -2.03
CA ILE A 61 7.36 -5.35 -0.94
C ILE A 61 8.36 -6.26 -0.19
N PRO A 62 7.93 -7.39 0.43
CA PRO A 62 8.85 -8.28 1.13
C PRO A 62 9.83 -8.95 0.17
N THR A 63 9.43 -9.19 -1.08
CA THR A 63 10.33 -9.74 -2.10
C THR A 63 11.52 -8.83 -2.41
N ALA A 64 11.32 -7.52 -2.37
CA ALA A 64 12.40 -6.55 -2.58
C ALA A 64 13.21 -6.27 -1.30
N LEU A 65 12.58 -6.33 -0.12
CA LEU A 65 13.20 -5.94 1.15
C LEU A 65 13.96 -7.05 1.86
N VAL A 66 13.42 -8.28 1.90
CA VAL A 66 14.03 -9.39 2.66
C VAL A 66 15.45 -9.73 2.17
N PRO A 67 15.75 -9.77 0.85
CA PRO A 67 17.11 -9.99 0.38
C PRO A 67 18.09 -8.89 0.80
N GLN A 68 17.64 -7.64 0.90
CA GLN A 68 18.50 -6.52 1.32
C GLN A 68 18.84 -6.55 2.81
N MET A 69 17.99 -7.19 3.61
CA MET A 69 18.23 -7.39 5.04
C MET A 69 19.17 -8.57 5.34
N GLY A 70 19.44 -9.43 4.35
CA GLY A 70 20.22 -10.66 4.52
C GLY A 70 19.38 -11.90 4.85
N GLY A 71 18.06 -11.85 4.67
CA GLY A 71 17.16 -12.99 4.92
C GLY A 71 17.23 -14.05 3.83
N ASN A 72 17.02 -15.31 4.21
CA ASN A 72 16.99 -16.45 3.29
C ASN A 72 15.62 -16.58 2.59
N ASN A 73 15.51 -17.49 1.62
CA ASN A 73 14.23 -17.78 0.96
C ASN A 73 13.15 -18.28 1.93
N GLU A 74 13.55 -18.98 2.99
CA GLU A 74 12.64 -19.41 4.05
C GLU A 74 12.08 -18.21 4.82
N ASP A 75 12.94 -17.27 5.23
CA ASP A 75 12.52 -16.03 5.90
C ASP A 75 11.59 -15.21 5.02
N LYS A 76 11.90 -15.12 3.72
CA LYS A 76 11.04 -14.44 2.74
C LYS A 76 9.64 -15.06 2.68
N ALA A 77 9.55 -16.38 2.64
CA ALA A 77 8.27 -17.09 2.63
C ALA A 77 7.46 -16.82 3.91
N VAL A 78 8.11 -16.86 5.07
CA VAL A 78 7.48 -16.56 6.37
C VAL A 78 6.96 -15.12 6.41
N VAL A 79 7.74 -14.15 5.94
CA VAL A 79 7.31 -12.73 5.89
C VAL A 79 6.13 -12.55 4.93
N ILE A 80 6.14 -13.18 3.76
CA ILE A 80 5.01 -13.11 2.81
C ILE A 80 3.76 -13.72 3.45
N GLN A 81 3.86 -14.92 4.02
CA GLN A 81 2.73 -15.61 4.65
C GLN A 81 2.12 -14.78 5.79
N THR A 82 2.95 -14.23 6.66
CA THR A 82 2.49 -13.41 7.79
C THR A 82 1.85 -12.10 7.34
N LEU A 83 2.41 -11.42 6.33
CA LEU A 83 1.82 -10.21 5.77
C LEU A 83 0.46 -10.48 5.13
N LEU A 84 0.32 -11.55 4.36
CA LEU A 84 -0.95 -11.92 3.73
C LEU A 84 -2.01 -12.31 4.76
N PHE A 85 -1.61 -13.05 5.78
CA PHE A 85 -2.51 -13.46 6.87
C PHE A 85 -3.02 -12.25 7.67
N VAL A 86 -2.11 -11.35 8.07
CA VAL A 86 -2.47 -10.15 8.84
C VAL A 86 -3.28 -9.16 7.97
N ALA A 87 -2.94 -9.00 6.69
CA ALA A 87 -3.72 -8.18 5.76
C ALA A 87 -5.17 -8.71 5.60
N GLY A 88 -5.33 -10.04 5.52
CA GLY A 88 -6.63 -10.69 5.51
C GLY A 88 -7.45 -10.40 6.76
N ILE A 89 -6.86 -10.59 7.94
CA ILE A 89 -7.53 -10.30 9.23
C ILE A 89 -7.92 -8.83 9.32
N ASN A 90 -7.01 -7.91 8.98
CA ASN A 90 -7.29 -6.47 9.03
C ASN A 90 -8.41 -6.06 8.07
N THR A 91 -8.44 -6.62 6.87
CA THR A 91 -9.48 -6.34 5.87
C THR A 91 -10.84 -6.89 6.32
N LEU A 92 -10.88 -8.08 6.92
CA LEU A 92 -12.10 -8.63 7.51
C LEU A 92 -12.59 -7.78 8.68
N LEU A 93 -11.70 -7.38 9.60
CA LEU A 93 -12.04 -6.50 10.72
C LEU A 93 -12.57 -5.14 10.23
N GLN A 94 -11.95 -4.55 9.22
CA GLN A 94 -12.40 -3.28 8.64
C GLN A 94 -13.76 -3.40 7.94
N SER A 95 -14.02 -4.54 7.30
CA SER A 95 -15.31 -4.80 6.63
C SER A 95 -16.44 -5.10 7.61
N PHE A 96 -16.17 -5.85 8.70
CA PHE A 96 -17.19 -6.25 9.68
C PHE A 96 -17.46 -5.20 10.76
N PHE A 97 -16.41 -4.64 11.38
CA PHE A 97 -16.52 -3.71 12.51
C PHE A 97 -16.18 -2.26 12.16
N GLY A 98 -15.61 -2.02 10.97
CA GLY A 98 -15.21 -0.68 10.52
C GLY A 98 -16.32 0.05 9.76
N THR A 99 -15.92 0.77 8.72
CA THR A 99 -16.80 1.69 7.97
C THR A 99 -17.79 0.98 7.03
N ARG A 100 -17.79 -0.35 6.98
CA ARG A 100 -18.56 -1.17 6.02
C ARG A 100 -18.24 -0.87 4.55
N LEU A 101 -17.12 -0.21 4.27
CA LEU A 101 -16.58 -0.09 2.91
C LEU A 101 -15.56 -1.22 2.66
N PRO A 102 -15.52 -1.79 1.44
CA PRO A 102 -14.49 -2.74 1.04
C PRO A 102 -13.16 -2.01 0.84
N ALA A 103 -12.47 -1.74 1.95
CA ALA A 103 -11.13 -1.15 1.96
C ALA A 103 -10.11 -2.25 2.28
N VAL A 104 -9.30 -2.63 1.29
CA VAL A 104 -8.26 -3.64 1.48
C VAL A 104 -7.05 -3.01 2.15
N ILE A 105 -6.75 -3.46 3.37
CA ILE A 105 -5.57 -3.02 4.13
C ILE A 105 -4.41 -3.92 3.77
N GLY A 106 -3.46 -3.39 2.99
CA GLY A 106 -2.19 -4.05 2.66
C GLY A 106 -0.97 -3.32 3.23
N GLY A 107 0.22 -3.84 2.93
CA GLY A 107 1.47 -3.12 3.18
C GLY A 107 1.54 -1.86 2.33
N SER A 108 1.69 -0.69 2.96
CA SER A 108 1.85 0.56 2.22
C SER A 108 3.27 0.71 1.68
N TYR A 109 3.39 1.10 0.42
CA TYR A 109 4.67 1.46 -0.20
C TYR A 109 5.38 2.62 0.53
N THR A 110 4.64 3.44 1.29
CA THR A 110 5.22 4.49 2.13
C THR A 110 6.10 3.92 3.26
N PHE A 111 5.90 2.66 3.65
CA PHE A 111 6.74 1.99 4.66
C PHE A 111 8.03 1.39 4.09
N VAL A 112 8.18 1.33 2.77
CA VAL A 112 9.41 0.83 2.13
C VAL A 112 10.57 1.79 2.41
N LEU A 113 10.36 3.10 2.24
CA LEU A 113 11.37 4.13 2.49
C LEU A 113 11.93 4.11 3.93
N PRO A 114 11.12 4.16 5.01
CA PRO A 114 11.63 4.07 6.36
C PRO A 114 12.29 2.72 6.65
N THR A 115 11.81 1.63 6.05
CA THR A 115 12.45 0.31 6.20
C THR A 115 13.85 0.29 5.60
N ILE A 116 14.05 0.85 4.39
CA ILE A 116 15.38 1.00 3.78
C ILE A 116 16.28 1.89 4.65
N SER A 117 15.74 2.98 5.18
CA SER A 117 16.48 3.84 6.10
C SER A 117 16.97 3.10 7.35
N ILE A 118 16.18 2.14 7.87
CA ILE A 118 16.56 1.29 9.00
C ILE A 118 17.62 0.26 8.57
N ILE A 119 17.46 -0.35 7.39
CA ILE A 119 18.43 -1.31 6.82
C ILE A 119 19.83 -0.67 6.68
N LEU A 120 19.88 0.57 6.20
CA LEU A 120 21.11 1.33 5.99
C LEU A 120 21.66 1.97 7.27
N ALA A 121 20.96 1.85 8.39
CA ALA A 121 21.44 2.42 9.64
C ALA A 121 22.75 1.74 10.08
N GLY A 122 23.76 2.55 10.37
CA GLY A 122 25.11 2.10 10.77
C GLY A 122 25.15 1.14 11.97
N ARG A 123 24.05 1.05 12.72
CA ARG A 123 23.88 0.13 13.87
C ARG A 123 23.83 -1.34 13.46
N TYR A 124 23.52 -1.65 12.20
CA TYR A 124 23.45 -3.02 11.68
C TYR A 124 24.61 -3.38 10.74
N THR A 125 25.58 -2.47 10.55
CA THR A 125 26.72 -2.64 9.63
C THR A 125 27.79 -3.58 10.17
N ASN A 126 27.92 -3.68 11.50
CA ASN A 126 28.96 -4.48 12.16
C ASN A 126 28.53 -5.92 12.48
N GLU A 127 27.36 -6.36 12.01
CA GLU A 127 26.88 -7.73 12.25
C GLU A 127 27.41 -8.68 11.16
N PRO A 128 28.26 -9.67 11.51
CA PRO A 128 28.87 -10.57 10.52
C PRO A 128 27.90 -11.66 10.02
N ASP A 129 26.89 -12.01 10.81
CA ASP A 129 25.92 -13.06 10.46
C ASP A 129 24.66 -12.47 9.77
N PRO A 130 24.36 -12.86 8.52
CA PRO A 130 23.24 -12.31 7.74
C PRO A 130 21.87 -12.64 8.35
N HIS A 131 21.70 -13.83 8.95
CA HIS A 131 20.43 -14.23 9.55
C HIS A 131 20.14 -13.45 10.84
N THR A 132 21.15 -13.30 11.71
CA THR A 132 21.03 -12.46 12.92
C THR A 132 20.79 -11.00 12.58
N LYS A 133 21.41 -10.49 11.51
CA LYS A 133 21.16 -9.15 10.97
C LYS A 133 19.71 -8.97 10.55
N PHE A 134 19.16 -9.92 9.78
CA PHE A 134 17.76 -9.91 9.37
C PHE A 134 16.80 -9.84 10.57
N LEU A 135 16.97 -10.70 11.58
CA LEU A 135 16.13 -10.71 12.77
C LEU A 135 16.19 -9.38 13.55
N LYS A 136 17.39 -8.80 13.69
CA LYS A 136 17.59 -7.51 14.35
C LYS A 136 16.89 -6.36 13.59
N ILE A 137 16.97 -6.34 12.26
CA ILE A 137 16.30 -5.33 11.44
C ILE A 137 14.78 -5.50 11.48
N MET A 138 14.27 -6.73 11.38
CA MET A 138 12.84 -7.02 11.45
C MET A 138 12.25 -6.58 12.80
N ARG A 139 12.93 -6.87 13.91
CA ARG A 139 12.52 -6.43 15.25
C ARG A 139 12.52 -4.91 15.39
N GLY A 140 13.55 -4.25 14.87
CA GLY A 140 13.64 -2.79 14.86
C GLY A 140 12.53 -2.14 14.04
N THR A 141 12.24 -2.69 12.85
CA THR A 141 11.20 -2.20 11.94
C THR A 141 9.81 -2.37 12.56
N GLN A 142 9.50 -3.54 13.12
CA GLN A 142 8.23 -3.78 13.82
C GLN A 142 8.03 -2.85 15.01
N GLY A 143 9.07 -2.65 15.84
CA GLY A 143 9.01 -1.72 16.97
C GLY A 143 8.77 -0.27 16.52
N ALA A 144 9.46 0.18 15.47
CA ALA A 144 9.26 1.51 14.90
C ALA A 144 7.83 1.69 14.36
N LEU A 145 7.28 0.67 13.69
CA LEU A 145 5.90 0.71 13.16
C LEU A 145 4.84 0.75 14.26
N ILE A 146 5.05 0.07 15.39
CA ILE A 146 4.15 0.12 16.55
C ILE A 146 4.15 1.52 17.18
N VAL A 147 5.32 2.13 17.35
CA VAL A 147 5.40 3.51 17.89
C VAL A 147 4.78 4.51 16.91
N ALA A 148 5.07 4.38 15.62
CA ALA A 148 4.50 5.23 14.58
C ALA A 148 2.97 5.12 14.53
N SER A 149 2.41 3.90 14.66
CA SER A 149 0.95 3.71 14.67
C SER A 149 0.30 4.30 15.91
N ALA A 150 0.91 4.16 17.09
CA ALA A 150 0.43 4.81 18.32
C ALA A 150 0.40 6.34 18.18
N LEU A 151 1.48 6.93 17.64
CA LEU A 151 1.53 8.38 17.37
C LEU A 151 0.45 8.80 16.36
N GLN A 152 0.27 8.03 15.29
CA GLN A 152 -0.76 8.31 14.27
C GLN A 152 -2.16 8.28 14.87
N ILE A 153 -2.44 7.33 15.78
CA ILE A 153 -3.72 7.24 16.48
C ILE A 153 -3.94 8.47 17.36
N ILE A 154 -2.94 8.87 18.16
CA ILE A 154 -3.03 10.06 19.02
C ILE A 154 -3.30 11.32 18.19
N VAL A 155 -2.54 11.52 17.10
CA VAL A 155 -2.74 12.65 16.18
C VAL A 155 -4.11 12.59 15.51
N GLY A 156 -4.56 11.39 15.12
CA GLY A 156 -5.89 11.16 14.55
C GLY A 156 -7.02 11.55 15.50
N PHE A 157 -6.96 11.14 16.76
CA PHE A 157 -7.95 11.47 17.78
C PHE A 157 -7.89 12.93 18.25
N SER A 158 -6.73 13.58 18.17
CA SER A 158 -6.56 14.99 18.57
C SER A 158 -7.33 15.98 17.67
N GLY A 159 -7.93 15.53 16.56
CA GLY A 159 -8.61 16.39 15.59
C GLY A 159 -7.69 17.30 14.77
N LEU A 160 -6.39 17.32 15.07
CA LEU A 160 -5.37 18.10 14.36
C LEU A 160 -5.31 17.73 12.87
N TRP A 161 -5.50 16.44 12.55
CA TRP A 161 -5.55 15.96 11.17
C TRP A 161 -6.61 16.69 10.32
N ARG A 162 -7.74 17.06 10.93
CA ARG A 162 -8.82 17.80 10.24
C ARG A 162 -8.42 19.23 9.89
N ASN A 163 -7.58 19.84 10.73
CA ASN A 163 -7.04 21.18 10.47
C ASN A 163 -5.94 21.13 9.39
N VAL A 164 -5.04 20.13 9.45
CA VAL A 164 -3.98 19.92 8.46
C VAL A 164 -4.55 19.56 7.09
N ALA A 165 -5.56 18.69 7.02
CA ALA A 165 -6.22 18.32 5.78
C ALA A 165 -6.90 19.51 5.08
N ARG A 166 -7.29 20.56 5.83
CA ARG A 166 -7.82 21.80 5.25
C ARG A 166 -6.74 22.63 4.55
N TYR A 167 -5.48 22.53 4.97
CA TYR A 167 -4.34 23.15 4.30
C TYR A 167 -3.83 22.34 3.11
N LEU A 168 -4.04 21.02 3.11
CA LEU A 168 -3.71 20.14 2.00
C LEU A 168 -4.76 20.23 0.89
N SER A 169 -4.68 21.30 0.10
CA SER A 169 -5.45 21.39 -1.14
C SER A 169 -4.99 20.32 -2.13
N PRO A 170 -5.86 19.82 -3.04
CA PRO A 170 -5.48 18.84 -4.07
C PRO A 170 -4.28 19.29 -4.91
N LEU A 171 -4.09 20.61 -5.04
CA LEU A 171 -2.95 21.25 -5.71
C LEU A 171 -1.59 20.93 -5.05
N SER A 172 -1.52 20.85 -3.72
CA SER A 172 -0.30 20.48 -3.00
C SER A 172 -0.15 18.97 -2.81
N ALA A 173 -1.25 18.23 -2.75
CA ALA A 173 -1.22 16.77 -2.56
C ALA A 173 -0.74 16.03 -3.83
N ALA A 174 -1.18 16.46 -5.01
CA ALA A 174 -0.80 15.83 -6.28
C ALA A 174 0.74 15.75 -6.50
N PRO A 175 1.51 16.85 -6.40
CA PRO A 175 2.96 16.77 -6.56
C PRO A 175 3.64 15.96 -5.45
N LEU A 176 3.14 15.99 -4.22
CA LEU A 176 3.68 15.17 -3.12
C LEU A 176 3.54 13.67 -3.41
N ILE A 177 2.35 13.23 -3.84
CA ILE A 177 2.10 11.83 -4.19
C ILE A 177 2.92 11.43 -5.42
N ALA A 178 3.04 12.32 -6.41
CA ALA A 178 3.88 12.09 -7.59
C ALA A 178 5.35 11.89 -7.20
N LEU A 179 5.89 12.74 -6.33
CA LEU A 179 7.27 12.61 -5.84
C LEU A 179 7.52 11.31 -5.07
N VAL A 180 6.56 10.89 -4.23
CA VAL A 180 6.63 9.58 -3.56
C VAL A 180 6.63 8.45 -4.59
N GLY A 181 5.76 8.54 -5.61
CA GLY A 181 5.70 7.58 -6.72
C GLY A 181 7.00 7.50 -7.52
N PHE A 182 7.61 8.64 -7.86
CA PHE A 182 8.91 8.68 -8.54
C PHE A 182 10.03 8.08 -7.69
N GLY A 183 10.04 8.33 -6.37
CA GLY A 183 11.00 7.71 -5.45
C GLY A 183 10.89 6.18 -5.41
N LEU A 184 9.67 5.65 -5.50
CA LEU A 184 9.42 4.20 -5.59
C LEU A 184 9.78 3.62 -6.95
N TYR A 185 9.54 4.37 -8.03
CA TYR A 185 9.92 3.98 -9.39
C TYR A 185 11.43 3.73 -9.48
N GLU A 186 12.26 4.65 -8.97
CA GLU A 186 13.72 4.48 -8.94
C GLU A 186 14.19 3.24 -8.15
N LEU A 187 13.39 2.74 -7.20
CA LEU A 187 13.69 1.51 -6.44
C LEU A 187 13.19 0.24 -7.17
N GLY A 188 12.10 0.34 -7.92
CA GLY A 188 11.56 -0.76 -8.72
C GLY A 188 12.43 -1.12 -9.93
N PHE A 189 12.96 -0.11 -10.63
CA PHE A 189 13.79 -0.28 -11.84
C PHE A 189 15.08 -1.10 -11.65
N PRO A 190 15.87 -0.93 -10.57
CA PRO A 190 17.02 -1.79 -10.31
C PRO A 190 16.61 -3.24 -9.99
N SER A 191 15.41 -3.48 -9.44
CA SER A 191 14.92 -4.84 -9.14
C SER A 191 14.59 -5.65 -10.41
N VAL A 192 14.01 -5.02 -11.43
CA VAL A 192 13.82 -5.66 -12.76
C VAL A 192 15.13 -5.73 -13.56
N ARG A 193 16.02 -4.74 -13.41
CA ARG A 193 17.36 -4.80 -14.03
C ARG A 193 18.26 -5.84 -13.37
N SER A 194 18.09 -6.22 -12.10
CA SER A 194 18.95 -7.23 -11.48
C SER A 194 18.78 -8.62 -12.10
N GLU A 195 17.60 -9.00 -12.60
CA GLU A 195 17.48 -10.29 -13.30
C GLU A 195 18.21 -10.29 -14.65
N HIS A 196 18.14 -9.18 -15.40
CA HIS A 196 18.88 -9.04 -16.67
C HIS A 196 20.37 -8.75 -16.48
N CYS A 197 20.76 -8.01 -15.44
CA CYS A 197 22.15 -7.63 -15.17
C CYS A 197 22.91 -8.73 -14.42
N VAL A 198 22.26 -9.54 -13.57
CA VAL A 198 22.88 -10.77 -13.04
C VAL A 198 23.13 -11.76 -14.17
N SER A 199 22.17 -11.93 -15.10
CA SER A 199 22.37 -12.77 -16.30
C SER A 199 23.49 -12.23 -17.20
N THR A 200 23.56 -10.92 -17.42
CA THR A 200 24.61 -10.28 -18.23
C THR A 200 25.98 -10.31 -17.53
N ARG A 201 26.04 -10.20 -16.20
CA ARG A 201 27.28 -10.27 -15.42
C ARG A 201 27.79 -11.71 -15.25
N TYR A 202 26.90 -12.71 -15.24
CA TYR A 202 27.27 -14.13 -15.36
C TYR A 202 27.78 -14.48 -16.76
N LEU A 203 27.10 -14.03 -17.82
CA LEU A 203 27.56 -14.22 -19.21
C LEU A 203 28.87 -13.48 -19.49
N PHE A 204 29.05 -12.27 -18.95
CA PHE A 204 30.29 -11.53 -19.07
C PHE A 204 31.41 -12.22 -18.29
N ASN A 205 31.19 -12.64 -17.04
CA ASN A 205 32.23 -13.33 -16.24
C ASN A 205 32.59 -14.72 -16.83
N HIS A 206 31.61 -15.47 -17.33
CA HIS A 206 31.84 -16.76 -18.00
C HIS A 206 32.55 -16.62 -19.36
N THR A 207 32.26 -15.55 -20.12
CA THR A 207 32.98 -15.23 -21.37
C THR A 207 34.39 -14.66 -21.08
N TYR A 208 34.56 -13.89 -20.02
CA TYR A 208 35.85 -13.33 -19.61
C TYR A 208 36.81 -14.42 -19.10
N LEU A 209 36.32 -15.41 -18.33
CA LEU A 209 37.10 -16.58 -17.92
C LEU A 209 37.48 -17.49 -19.09
N ARG A 210 36.60 -17.65 -20.10
CA ARG A 210 36.91 -18.36 -21.35
C ARG A 210 37.95 -17.63 -22.21
N LEU A 211 37.96 -16.30 -22.20
CA LEU A 211 38.96 -15.50 -22.92
C LEU A 211 40.31 -15.52 -22.19
N ASN A 212 40.34 -15.32 -20.86
CA ASN A 212 41.60 -15.28 -20.12
C ASN A 212 42.36 -16.61 -20.16
N ASN A 213 41.64 -17.75 -20.11
CA ASN A 213 42.27 -19.07 -20.27
C ASN A 213 42.85 -19.30 -21.68
N LYS A 214 42.34 -18.61 -22.71
CA LYS A 214 42.87 -18.68 -24.08
C LYS A 214 44.11 -17.79 -24.30
N TYR A 215 44.41 -16.84 -23.41
CA TYR A 215 45.54 -15.91 -23.52
C TYR A 215 46.66 -16.16 -22.50
N THR A 216 46.49 -17.04 -21.52
CA THR A 216 47.57 -17.51 -20.61
C THR A 216 48.23 -18.82 -21.07
N GLY A 217 48.19 -19.10 -22.37
CA GLY A 217 48.81 -20.26 -23.02
C GLY A 217 49.88 -19.91 -24.05
N CYS A 218 50.51 -18.74 -23.91
CA CYS A 218 51.76 -18.37 -24.60
C CYS A 218 52.78 -17.96 -23.55
#